data_AF-A0A7G8DKL6-F1
#
_entry.id   AF-A0A7G8DKL6-F1
#
_cell.length_a   1.000
_cell.length_b   1.000
_cell.length_c   1.000
_cell.angle_alpha   90.00
_cell.angle_beta   90.00
_cell.angle_gamma   90.00
#
_symmetry.space_group_name_H-M   'P 1'
#
loop_
_entity.id
_entity.type
_entity.pdbx_description
1 polymer ?
#
loop_
_entity_poly.entity_id
_entity_poly.type
_entity_poly.pdbx_seq_one_letter_code
_entity_poly.pdbx_strand_id
1 'polypeptide(L)'
;MNGAEQLTAFLTRVRSDAELQQKLAAFHVELWGDAHLPLDIDLDAVIALASEIGFHFDRADVVTSQCRHLERFASFEMDNAVVARRYLARIQLQVDRGGEPEAPMNYYRA
;
A
#
# COMPACT_ATOMS: atom_id res chain seq x y z
N MET A 1 -20.18 9.78 13.77
CA MET A 1 -18.77 9.88 13.33
C MET A 1 -18.34 8.50 12.89
N ASN A 2 -17.69 8.37 11.73
CA ASN A 2 -17.30 7.10 11.14
C ASN A 2 -15.93 6.66 11.70
N GLY A 3 -15.81 5.42 12.19
CA GLY A 3 -14.56 4.91 12.76
C GLY A 3 -13.41 4.89 11.76
N ALA A 4 -13.69 4.64 10.47
CA ALA A 4 -12.69 4.73 9.41
C ALA A 4 -12.11 6.15 9.20
N GLU A 5 -12.94 7.19 9.37
CA GLU A 5 -12.48 8.59 9.27
C GLU A 5 -11.64 8.97 10.49
N GLN A 6 -12.04 8.53 11.67
CA GLN A 6 -11.31 8.71 12.93
C GLN A 6 -9.95 8.00 12.88
N LEU A 7 -9.89 6.77 12.36
CA LEU A 7 -8.65 6.04 12.15
C LEU A 7 -7.73 6.75 11.17
N THR A 8 -8.26 7.29 10.09
CA THR A 8 -7.47 8.05 9.11
C THR A 8 -6.90 9.32 9.74
N ALA A 9 -7.71 10.06 10.49
CA ALA A 9 -7.28 11.27 11.20
C ALA A 9 -6.25 10.97 12.29
N PHE A 10 -6.41 9.86 13.03
CA PHE A 10 -5.44 9.35 13.99
C PHE A 10 -4.09 9.07 13.31
N LEU A 11 -4.10 8.35 12.18
CA LEU A 11 -2.87 8.04 11.44
C LEU A 11 -2.19 9.32 10.90
N THR A 12 -2.96 10.31 10.46
CA THR A 12 -2.42 11.61 10.06
C THR A 12 -1.79 12.34 11.25
N ARG A 13 -2.43 12.30 12.43
CA ARG A 13 -1.91 12.93 13.65
C ARG A 13 -0.63 12.27 14.15
N VAL A 14 -0.59 10.94 14.12
CA VAL A 14 0.62 10.17 14.48
C VAL A 14 1.79 10.56 13.59
N ARG A 15 1.59 10.71 12.27
CA ARG A 15 2.67 11.08 11.34
C ARG A 15 3.29 12.44 11.61
N SER A 16 2.53 13.37 12.19
CA SER A 16 3.00 14.71 12.49
C SER A 16 3.51 14.87 13.92
N ASP A 17 3.52 13.80 14.72
CA ASP A 17 3.85 13.84 16.14
C ASP A 17 4.88 12.77 16.50
N ALA A 18 6.12 13.23 16.71
CA ALA A 18 7.25 12.35 17.01
C ALA A 18 7.09 11.58 18.33
N GLU A 19 6.38 12.15 19.31
CA GLU A 19 6.14 11.47 20.58
C GLU A 19 5.14 10.32 20.40
N LEU A 20 4.08 10.53 19.62
CA LEU A 20 3.13 9.47 19.28
C LEU A 20 3.78 8.36 18.43
N GLN A 21 4.65 8.73 17.48
CA GLN A 21 5.43 7.73 16.73
C GLN A 21 6.32 6.88 17.64
N GLN A 22 6.96 7.50 18.63
CA GLN A 22 7.82 6.77 19.56
C GLN A 22 7.01 5.82 20.47
N LYS A 23 5.81 6.24 20.91
CA LYS A 23 4.89 5.37 21.66
C LYS A 23 4.42 4.18 20.82
N LEU A 24 4.10 4.43 19.54
CA LEU A 24 3.64 3.39 18.61
C LEU A 24 4.75 2.43 18.16
N ALA A 25 6.00 2.89 18.14
CA ALA A 25 7.16 2.02 17.89
C ALA A 25 7.31 0.92 18.95
N ALA A 26 6.81 1.13 20.17
CA ALA A 26 6.77 0.11 21.21
C ALA A 26 5.67 -0.95 21.00
N PHE A 27 4.73 -0.70 20.08
CA PHE A 27 3.61 -1.60 19.77
C PHE A 27 3.85 -2.41 18.48
N HIS A 28 5.08 -2.42 17.95
CA HIS A 28 5.39 -3.04 16.67
C HIS A 28 6.80 -3.66 16.58
N VAL A 29 6.98 -4.67 15.73
CA VAL A 29 8.28 -5.29 15.39
C VAL A 29 8.95 -4.59 14.20
N GLU A 30 8.16 -4.00 13.29
CA GLU A 30 8.64 -3.21 12.14
C GLU A 30 8.32 -1.71 12.27
N LEU A 31 9.19 -0.84 11.74
CA LEU A 31 9.07 0.62 11.84
C LEU A 31 7.78 1.13 11.19
N TRP A 32 7.06 2.01 11.90
CA TRP A 32 5.95 2.82 11.37
C TRP A 32 6.50 3.86 10.36
N GLY A 33 6.88 3.40 9.16
CA GLY A 33 7.63 4.19 8.17
C GLY A 33 6.88 4.49 6.87
N ASP A 34 6.11 3.53 6.34
CA ASP A 34 5.54 3.65 4.99
C ASP A 34 4.03 3.61 5.00
N ALA A 35 3.41 4.80 4.90
CA ALA A 35 2.03 5.13 4.48
C ALA A 35 0.81 4.33 5.00
N HIS A 36 1.01 3.23 5.70
CA HIS A 36 0.04 2.17 5.94
C HIS A 36 0.15 1.72 7.39
N LEU A 37 -0.99 1.30 7.94
CA LEU A 37 -1.04 0.74 9.29
C LEU A 37 -0.42 -0.66 9.22
N PRO A 38 0.65 -0.94 9.98
CA PRO A 38 1.35 -2.18 9.77
C PRO A 38 0.51 -3.38 10.26
N LEU A 39 0.80 -4.56 9.72
CA LEU A 39 -0.10 -5.72 9.85
C LEU A 39 0.01 -6.41 11.21
N ASP A 40 1.17 -6.32 11.85
CA ASP A 40 1.50 -6.99 13.11
C ASP A 40 1.52 -6.01 14.28
N ILE A 41 0.40 -5.29 14.46
CA ILE A 41 0.23 -4.31 15.55
C ILE A 41 -0.55 -4.90 16.72
N ASP A 42 -0.21 -4.46 17.94
CA ASP A 42 -1.11 -4.62 19.09
C ASP A 42 -2.32 -3.68 18.92
N LEU A 43 -3.42 -4.25 18.39
CA LEU A 43 -4.65 -3.52 18.10
C LEU A 43 -5.27 -2.90 19.35
N ASP A 44 -5.22 -3.61 20.48
CA ASP A 44 -5.87 -3.16 21.70
C ASP A 44 -5.09 -1.98 22.30
N ALA A 45 -3.76 -2.04 22.28
CA ALA A 45 -2.90 -0.93 22.70
C ALA A 45 -3.07 0.31 21.81
N VAL A 46 -3.19 0.13 20.48
CA VAL A 46 -3.41 1.23 19.53
C VAL A 46 -4.78 1.89 19.74
N ILE A 47 -5.84 1.10 19.93
CA ILE A 47 -7.19 1.61 20.20
C ILE A 47 -7.22 2.37 21.54
N ALA A 48 -6.56 1.84 22.57
CA ALA A 48 -6.45 2.50 23.87
C ALA A 48 -5.74 3.85 23.74
N LEU A 49 -4.56 3.88 23.09
CA LEU A 49 -3.82 5.12 22.86
C LEU A 49 -4.65 6.14 22.07
N ALA A 50 -5.33 5.69 21.01
CA ALA A 50 -6.18 6.56 20.20
C ALA A 50 -7.32 7.18 21.04
N SER A 51 -7.95 6.38 21.90
CA SER A 51 -8.98 6.85 22.81
C SER A 51 -8.46 7.90 23.80
N GLU A 52 -7.25 7.73 24.33
CA GLU A 52 -6.63 8.69 25.26
C GLU A 52 -6.45 10.08 24.63
N ILE A 53 -6.20 10.14 23.32
CA ILE A 53 -6.00 11.39 22.58
C ILE A 53 -7.24 11.85 21.80
N GLY A 54 -8.40 11.23 22.06
CA GLY A 54 -9.71 11.68 21.56
C GLY A 54 -10.18 11.06 20.24
N PHE A 55 -9.46 10.11 19.66
CA PHE A 55 -9.90 9.36 18.48
C PHE A 55 -10.65 8.09 18.87
N HIS A 56 -11.71 7.78 18.13
CA HIS A 56 -12.59 6.65 18.45
C HIS A 56 -12.79 5.78 17.21
N PHE A 57 -12.22 4.58 17.24
CA PHE A 57 -12.39 3.52 16.25
C PHE A 57 -12.27 2.18 16.94
N ASP A 58 -12.84 1.14 16.34
CA ASP A 58 -12.81 -0.21 16.88
C ASP A 58 -11.86 -1.13 16.10
N ARG A 59 -11.78 -2.39 16.53
CA ARG A 59 -10.93 -3.38 15.88
C ARG A 59 -11.35 -3.66 14.44
N ALA A 60 -12.65 -3.63 14.14
CA ALA A 60 -13.15 -3.89 12.80
C ALA A 60 -12.77 -2.76 11.83
N ASP A 61 -12.75 -1.51 12.29
CA ASP A 61 -12.27 -0.36 11.53
C ASP A 61 -10.80 -0.54 11.13
N VAL A 62 -9.94 -0.95 12.08
CA VAL A 62 -8.51 -1.16 11.85
C VAL A 62 -8.26 -2.32 10.89
N VAL A 63 -8.90 -3.47 11.12
CA VAL A 63 -8.79 -4.65 10.23
C VAL A 63 -9.29 -4.33 8.83
N THR A 64 -10.41 -3.61 8.70
CA THR A 64 -10.93 -3.20 7.38
C THR A 64 -9.92 -2.31 6.64
N SER A 65 -9.26 -1.40 7.36
CA SER A 65 -8.19 -0.55 6.81
C SER A 65 -6.99 -1.37 6.35
N GLN A 66 -6.57 -2.38 7.11
CA GLN A 66 -5.49 -3.29 6.74
C GLN A 66 -5.86 -4.11 5.49
N CYS A 67 -7.07 -4.67 5.43
CA CYS A 67 -7.55 -5.41 4.26
C CYS A 67 -7.56 -4.55 2.99
N ARG A 68 -8.05 -3.31 3.07
CA ARG A 68 -8.05 -2.38 1.94
C ARG A 68 -6.63 -2.04 1.46
N HIS A 69 -5.68 -1.92 2.38
CA HIS A 69 -4.28 -1.70 2.03
C HIS A 69 -3.67 -2.90 1.32
N LEU A 70 -3.90 -4.10 1.83
CA LEU A 70 -3.44 -5.34 1.20
C LEU A 70 -4.04 -5.53 -0.20
N GLU A 71 -5.32 -5.23 -0.37
CA GLU A 71 -6.01 -5.34 -1.66
C GLU A 71 -5.43 -4.35 -2.70
N ARG A 72 -5.15 -3.11 -2.28
CA ARG A 72 -4.48 -2.11 -3.13
C ARG A 72 -3.07 -2.52 -3.50
N PHE A 73 -2.31 -3.02 -2.52
CA PHE A 73 -0.95 -3.52 -2.75
C PHE A 73 -0.95 -4.68 -3.75
N ALA A 74 -1.82 -5.68 -3.54
CA ALA A 74 -1.95 -6.82 -4.45
C ALA A 74 -2.33 -6.38 -5.86
N SER A 75 -3.24 -5.42 -6.00
CA SER A 75 -3.64 -4.87 -7.31
C SER A 75 -2.47 -4.18 -8.02
N PHE A 76 -1.71 -3.36 -7.30
CA PHE A 76 -0.53 -2.67 -7.83
C PHE A 76 0.55 -3.66 -8.30
N GLU A 77 0.85 -4.69 -7.51
CA GLU A 77 1.80 -5.73 -7.86
C GLU A 77 1.36 -6.53 -9.10
N MET A 78 0.06 -6.84 -9.20
CA MET A 78 -0.50 -7.50 -10.38
C MET A 78 -0.36 -6.67 -11.65
N ASP A 79 -0.66 -5.37 -11.58
CA ASP A 79 -0.52 -4.46 -12.72
C ASP A 79 0.94 -4.38 -13.17
N ASN A 80 1.88 -4.25 -12.22
CA ASN A 80 3.31 -4.26 -12.52
C ASN A 80 3.76 -5.58 -13.13
N ALA A 81 3.26 -6.71 -12.65
CA ALA A 81 3.55 -8.03 -13.21
C ALA A 81 3.06 -8.16 -14.66
N VAL A 82 1.88 -7.60 -14.99
CA VAL A 82 1.37 -7.56 -16.38
C VAL A 82 2.27 -6.73 -17.27
N VAL A 83 2.70 -5.55 -16.81
CA VAL A 83 3.63 -4.68 -17.54
C VAL A 83 4.96 -5.41 -17.78
N ALA A 84 5.56 -5.97 -16.73
CA ALA A 84 6.81 -6.71 -16.82
C ALA A 84 6.72 -7.87 -17.82
N ARG A 85 5.64 -8.66 -17.79
CA ARG A 85 5.41 -9.74 -18.77
C ARG A 85 5.32 -9.23 -20.20
N ARG A 86 4.64 -8.11 -20.45
CA ARG A 86 4.55 -7.50 -21.79
C ARG A 86 5.92 -7.06 -22.31
N TYR A 87 6.72 -6.41 -21.46
CA TYR A 87 8.07 -6.01 -21.85
C TYR A 87 8.99 -7.21 -22.08
N LEU A 88 8.91 -8.24 -21.23
CA LEU A 88 9.65 -9.48 -21.43
C LEU A 88 9.33 -10.12 -22.78
N ALA A 89 8.06 -10.22 -23.13
CA ALA A 89 7.63 -10.77 -24.43
C ALA A 89 8.17 -9.96 -25.62
N ARG A 90 8.19 -8.62 -25.51
CA ARG A 90 8.75 -7.75 -26.55
C ARG A 90 10.26 -7.92 -26.70
N ILE A 91 10.98 -8.01 -25.59
CA ILE A 91 12.43 -8.26 -25.60
C ILE A 91 12.71 -9.62 -26.22
N GLN A 92 11.96 -10.66 -25.84
CA GLN A 92 12.12 -11.99 -26.41
C GLN A 92 11.90 -11.98 -27.93
N LEU A 93 10.86 -11.30 -28.41
CA LEU A 93 10.61 -11.15 -29.85
C LEU A 93 11.76 -10.46 -30.59
N GLN A 94 12.36 -9.42 -29.99
CA GLN A 94 13.54 -8.76 -30.56
C GLN A 94 14.74 -9.69 -30.63
N VAL A 95 14.98 -10.47 -29.56
CA VAL A 95 16.04 -11.49 -29.53
C VAL A 95 15.82 -12.54 -30.63
N ASP A 96 14.60 -13.06 -30.76
CA ASP A 96 14.25 -14.05 -31.79
C ASP A 96 14.42 -13.52 -33.22
N ARG A 97 14.34 -12.19 -33.40
CA ARG A 97 14.58 -11.48 -34.67
C ARG A 97 16.03 -11.00 -34.84
N GLY A 98 16.97 -11.48 -34.04
CA GLY A 98 18.39 -11.11 -34.16
C GLY A 98 18.67 -9.64 -33.78
N GLY A 99 17.83 -9.03 -32.95
CA GLY A 99 17.95 -7.64 -32.51
C GLY A 99 17.26 -6.63 -33.42
N GLU A 100 16.56 -7.06 -34.47
CA GLU A 100 15.81 -6.14 -35.32
C GLU A 100 14.56 -5.61 -34.60
N PRO A 101 14.32 -4.28 -34.65
CA PRO A 101 13.13 -3.68 -34.06
C PRO A 101 11.86 -4.14 -34.80
N GLU A 102 10.71 -4.08 -34.12
CA GLU A 102 9.42 -4.35 -34.76
C GLU A 102 9.18 -3.36 -35.91
N ALA A 103 8.93 -3.89 -37.12
CA ALA A 103 8.49 -3.07 -38.23
C ALA A 103 7.15 -2.39 -37.85
N PRO A 104 7.01 -1.07 -38.05
CA PRO A 104 5.76 -0.39 -37.73
C PRO A 104 4.60 -1.00 -38.53
N MET A 105 3.51 -1.33 -37.84
CA MET A 105 2.28 -1.76 -38.52
C MET A 105 1.74 -0.57 -39.32
N ASN A 106 1.88 -0.63 -40.64
CA ASN A 106 1.37 0.39 -41.53
C ASN A 106 -0.11 0.10 -41.84
N TYR A 107 -1.01 0.81 -41.16
CA TYR A 107 -2.46 0.65 -41.30
C TYR A 107 -3.02 1.26 -42.59
N TYR A 108 -2.21 2.00 -43.34
CA TYR A 108 -2.55 2.56 -44.64
C TYR A 108 -1.59 1.99 -45.68
N ARG A 109 -2.03 0.93 -46.38
CA ARG A 109 -1.39 0.52 -47.63
C ARG A 109 -1.74 1.54 -48.72
N ALA A 110 -0.73 2.09 -49.38
CA ALA A 110 -0.86 2.61 -50.74
C ALA A 110 -0.79 1.46 -51.73
#